data_AF-V2WQT3-F1
#
_entry.id   AF-V2WQT3-F1
#
_cell.length_a   1.000
_cell.length_b   1.000
_cell.length_c   1.000
_cell.angle_alpha   90.00
_cell.angle_beta   90.00
_cell.angle_gamma   90.00
#
_symmetry.space_group_name_H-M   'P 1'
#
loop_
_entity.id
_entity.type
_entity.pdbx_description
1 polymer ?
#
loop_
_entity_poly.entity_id
_entity_poly.type
_entity_poly.pdbx_seq_one_letter_code
_entity_poly.pdbx_strand_id
1 'polypeptide(L)'
;MFAIPTSWMVTASIKLKATFFKSFSLFDKCSDIYAFRIVDDEDPQYLFKVGRTSQPLEERMIEWDRQCLSKVHIWHEGIPVAHSHCVERLVHLKLMARGYERVIEMCSNCGKKHQEIFRLPSPDAWETVIKPLIHEVNGRVER
;
A
#
# COMPACT_ATOMS: atom_id res chain seq x y z
N MET A 1 2.64 -19.43 -21.56
CA MET A 1 1.81 -20.07 -20.51
C MET A 1 1.06 -18.95 -19.80
N PHE A 2 -0.24 -18.78 -20.04
CA PHE A 2 -1.03 -17.74 -19.36
C PHE A 2 -1.30 -18.22 -17.94
N ALA A 3 -0.75 -17.53 -16.93
CA ALA A 3 -1.02 -17.84 -15.54
C ALA A 3 -2.52 -17.61 -15.26
N ILE A 4 -3.20 -18.63 -14.74
CA ILE A 4 -4.61 -18.50 -14.33
C ILE A 4 -4.67 -17.54 -13.14
N PRO A 5 -5.49 -16.47 -13.18
CA PRO A 5 -5.61 -15.56 -12.07
C PRO A 5 -6.06 -16.30 -10.80
N THR A 6 -5.38 -16.06 -9.69
CA THR A 6 -5.76 -16.66 -8.40
C THR A 6 -7.08 -16.05 -7.91
N SER A 7 -7.81 -16.79 -7.08
CA SER A 7 -9.12 -16.36 -6.53
C SER A 7 -9.08 -14.97 -5.86
N TRP A 8 -7.97 -14.64 -5.20
CA TRP A 8 -7.80 -13.35 -4.53
C TRP A 8 -7.58 -12.19 -5.50
N MET A 9 -6.91 -12.40 -6.65
CA MET A 9 -6.76 -11.38 -7.70
C MET A 9 -8.11 -11.04 -8.34
N VAL A 10 -8.94 -12.07 -8.60
CA VAL A 10 -10.29 -11.89 -9.15
C VAL A 10 -11.16 -11.12 -8.16
N THR A 11 -11.14 -11.51 -6.88
CA THR A 11 -11.87 -10.82 -5.82
C THR A 11 -11.43 -9.36 -5.68
N ALA A 12 -10.13 -9.08 -5.74
CA ALA A 12 -9.60 -7.73 -5.71
C ALA A 12 -10.07 -6.90 -6.92
N SER A 13 -10.09 -7.48 -8.12
CA SER A 13 -10.58 -6.83 -9.33
C SER A 13 -12.06 -6.46 -9.25
N ILE A 14 -12.89 -7.33 -8.68
CA ILE A 14 -14.32 -7.05 -8.45
C ILE A 14 -14.48 -5.92 -7.42
N LYS A 15 -13.76 -6.00 -6.29
CA LYS A 15 -13.78 -4.95 -5.26
C LYS A 15 -13.26 -3.61 -5.77
N LEU A 16 -12.26 -3.63 -6.65
CA LEU A 16 -11.71 -2.43 -7.28
C LEU A 16 -12.79 -1.72 -8.08
N LYS A 17 -13.46 -2.43 -9.00
CA LYS A 17 -14.59 -1.91 -9.77
C LYS A 17 -15.67 -1.35 -8.85
N ALA A 18 -16.13 -2.14 -7.88
CA ALA A 18 -17.18 -1.71 -6.95
C ALA A 18 -16.79 -0.48 -6.11
N THR A 19 -15.51 -0.34 -5.74
CA THR A 19 -15.02 0.80 -4.95
C THR A 19 -14.94 2.06 -5.79
N PHE A 20 -14.54 1.96 -7.07
CA PHE A 20 -14.54 3.09 -8.01
C PHE A 20 -15.95 3.66 -8.26
N PHE A 21 -16.99 2.82 -8.23
CA PHE A 21 -18.37 3.27 -8.47
C PHE A 21 -19.10 3.81 -7.23
N LYS A 22 -18.46 3.81 -6.05
CA LYS A 22 -19.05 4.41 -4.85
C LYS A 22 -18.82 5.91 -4.84
N SER A 23 -19.86 6.68 -4.50
CA SER A 23 -19.73 8.10 -4.22
C SER A 23 -18.69 8.31 -3.11
N PHE A 24 -17.67 9.11 -3.38
CA PHE A 24 -16.63 9.41 -2.41
C PHE A 24 -17.21 10.21 -1.25
N SER A 25 -16.81 9.85 -0.03
CA SER A 25 -17.27 10.54 1.17
C SER A 25 -16.69 11.96 1.20
N LEU A 26 -17.54 12.96 1.47
CA LEU A 26 -17.11 14.34 1.73
C LEU A 26 -16.18 14.46 2.97
N PHE A 27 -16.08 13.41 3.77
CA PHE A 27 -15.19 13.34 4.95
C PHE A 27 -13.81 12.76 4.65
N ASP A 28 -13.53 12.37 3.40
CA ASP A 28 -12.19 11.92 3.03
C ASP A 28 -11.24 13.13 3.02
N LYS A 29 -10.13 13.03 3.75
CA LYS A 29 -9.25 14.17 4.03
C LYS A 29 -8.06 14.16 3.06
N CYS A 30 -7.60 15.37 2.70
CA CYS A 30 -6.30 15.55 2.07
C CYS A 30 -5.21 15.04 3.00
N SER A 31 -4.39 14.11 2.53
CA SER A 31 -3.31 13.50 3.30
C SER A 31 -2.33 12.81 2.34
N ASP A 32 -1.19 12.37 2.87
CA ASP A 32 -0.18 11.70 2.05
C ASP A 32 -0.40 10.18 2.03
N ILE A 33 -0.17 9.57 0.87
CA ILE A 33 0.11 8.14 0.75
C ILE A 33 1.63 7.97 0.77
N TYR A 34 2.13 7.11 1.64
CA TYR A 34 3.56 6.83 1.77
C TYR A 34 3.82 5.34 1.62
N ALA A 35 5.08 4.99 1.39
CA ALA A 35 5.55 3.62 1.50
C ALA A 35 6.94 3.54 2.10
N PHE A 36 7.26 2.38 2.66
CA PHE A 36 8.63 2.02 2.97
C PHE A 36 8.86 0.54 2.70
N ARG A 37 10.11 0.21 2.38
CA ARG A 37 10.59 -1.16 2.25
C ARG A 37 11.03 -1.67 3.61
N ILE A 38 10.58 -2.86 3.98
CA ILE A 38 11.10 -3.61 5.13
C ILE A 38 12.31 -4.38 4.62
N VAL A 39 13.49 -4.09 5.15
CA VAL A 39 14.74 -4.79 4.79
C VAL A 39 14.91 -5.97 5.73
N ASP A 40 14.97 -7.16 5.14
CA ASP A 40 15.15 -8.41 5.84
C ASP A 40 16.23 -9.22 5.14
N ASP A 41 17.41 -9.34 5.76
CA ASP A 41 18.53 -10.09 5.17
C ASP A 41 18.24 -11.60 5.03
N GLU A 42 17.24 -12.11 5.75
CA GLU A 42 16.82 -13.51 5.72
C GLU A 42 15.67 -13.78 4.72
N ASP A 43 14.96 -12.72 4.28
CA ASP A 43 13.86 -12.84 3.32
C ASP A 43 14.28 -12.20 1.97
N PRO A 44 14.49 -13.01 0.91
CA PRO A 44 14.87 -12.49 -0.40
C PRO A 44 13.74 -11.67 -1.07
N GLN A 45 12.55 -11.60 -0.46
CA GLN A 45 11.40 -10.88 -1.00
C GLN A 45 11.43 -9.40 -0.63
N TYR A 46 11.01 -8.55 -1.57
CA TYR A 46 10.89 -7.12 -1.29
C TYR A 46 9.51 -6.79 -0.72
N LEU A 47 9.45 -6.68 0.60
CA LEU A 47 8.24 -6.32 1.34
C LEU A 47 8.09 -4.80 1.42
N PHE A 48 6.96 -4.30 0.95
CA PHE A 48 6.60 -2.88 1.02
C PHE A 48 5.34 -2.69 1.85
N LYS A 49 5.41 -1.80 2.84
CA LYS A 49 4.20 -1.26 3.46
C LYS A 49 3.73 -0.06 2.63
N VAL A 50 2.45 -0.02 2.29
CA VAL A 50 1.81 1.13 1.64
C VAL A 50 0.71 1.63 2.55
N GLY A 51 0.86 2.83 3.09
CA GLY A 51 -0.07 3.40 4.07
C GLY A 51 -0.37 4.87 3.78
N ARG A 52 -1.18 5.47 4.66
CA ARG A 52 -1.52 6.90 4.61
C ARG A 52 -1.18 7.61 5.91
N THR A 53 -0.98 8.93 5.85
CA THR A 53 -0.77 9.78 7.01
C THR A 53 -1.33 11.18 6.81
N SER A 54 -1.91 11.76 7.86
CA SER A 54 -2.34 13.17 7.91
C SER A 54 -1.40 14.07 8.70
N GLN A 55 -0.38 13.48 9.35
CA GLN A 55 0.70 14.16 10.05
C GLN A 55 1.96 14.11 9.17
N PRO A 56 2.97 14.96 9.43
CA PRO A 56 4.27 14.89 8.77
C PRO A 56 4.84 13.47 8.75
N LEU A 57 5.52 13.10 7.67
CA LEU A 57 5.98 11.74 7.46
C LEU A 57 6.93 11.29 8.59
N GLU A 58 7.78 12.20 9.08
CA GLU A 58 8.73 11.96 10.16
C GLU A 58 8.03 11.57 11.47
N GLU A 59 6.89 12.19 11.78
CA GLU A 59 6.08 11.83 12.95
C GLU A 59 5.47 10.43 12.77
N ARG A 60 5.03 10.12 11.54
CA ARG A 60 4.53 8.78 11.20
C ARG A 60 5.61 7.70 11.27
N MET A 61 6.86 8.03 10.94
CA MET A 61 8.01 7.13 11.11
C MET A 61 8.19 6.75 12.58
N ILE A 62 8.23 7.76 13.46
CA ILE A 62 8.37 7.56 14.91
C ILE A 62 7.19 6.75 15.47
N GLU A 63 5.96 7.06 15.04
CA GLU A 63 4.77 6.32 15.45
C GLU A 63 4.85 4.85 15.02
N TRP A 64 5.28 4.60 13.78
CA TRP A 64 5.43 3.24 13.28
C TRP A 64 6.48 2.45 14.05
N ASP A 65 7.66 3.03 14.29
CA ASP A 65 8.75 2.37 15.03
C ASP A 65 8.31 2.00 16.47
N ARG A 66 7.43 2.80 17.08
CA ARG A 66 6.79 2.46 18.37
C ARG A 66 5.77 1.33 18.26
N GLN A 67 5.06 1.23 17.15
CA GLN A 67 4.02 0.22 16.93
C GLN A 67 4.58 -1.14 16.55
N CYS A 68 5.68 -1.14 15.79
CA CYS A 68 6.33 -2.33 15.30
C CYS A 68 7.83 -2.08 15.22
N LEU A 69 8.58 -2.78 16.07
CA LEU A 69 10.03 -2.87 16.03
C LEU A 69 10.49 -3.77 14.86
N SER A 70 9.86 -3.61 13.69
CA SER A 70 10.30 -4.34 12.50
C SER A 70 11.73 -3.97 12.13
N LYS A 71 12.31 -4.81 11.28
CA LYS A 71 13.67 -4.67 10.75
C LYS A 71 13.88 -3.31 10.08
N VAL A 72 15.10 -3.02 9.67
CA VAL A 72 15.48 -1.74 9.04
C VAL A 72 14.48 -1.34 7.95
N HIS A 73 14.03 -0.08 7.98
CA HIS A 73 13.07 0.46 7.02
C HIS A 73 13.75 1.45 6.07
N ILE A 74 13.51 1.32 4.77
CA ILE A 74 13.86 2.35 3.78
C ILE A 74 12.60 3.11 3.41
N TRP A 75 12.49 4.32 3.93
CA TRP A 75 11.34 5.19 3.73
C TRP A 75 11.43 5.96 2.41
N HIS A 76 10.27 6.12 1.77
CA HIS A 76 10.10 6.95 0.60
C HIS A 76 9.21 8.15 0.93
N GLU A 77 9.21 9.16 0.07
CA GLU A 77 8.41 10.37 0.22
C GLU A 77 6.90 10.08 0.31
N GLY A 78 6.18 11.00 0.96
CA GLY A 78 4.72 11.02 0.93
C GLY A 78 4.21 11.69 -0.35
N ILE A 79 3.20 11.09 -0.99
CA ILE A 79 2.52 11.66 -2.14
C ILE A 79 1.18 12.24 -1.68
N PRO A 80 0.98 13.57 -1.77
CA PRO A 80 -0.26 14.20 -1.34
C PRO A 80 -1.41 13.80 -2.26
N VAL A 81 -2.55 13.45 -1.66
CA VAL A 81 -3.78 13.05 -2.37
C VAL A 81 -5.00 13.66 -1.69
N ALA A 82 -6.03 13.99 -2.47
CA ALA A 82 -7.23 14.66 -1.96
C ALA A 82 -8.13 13.75 -1.09
N HIS A 83 -8.18 12.45 -1.43
CA HIS A 83 -9.08 11.47 -0.82
C HIS A 83 -8.28 10.27 -0.31
N SER A 84 -7.42 10.46 0.70
CA SER A 84 -6.37 9.50 1.01
C SER A 84 -6.88 8.12 1.44
N HIS A 85 -8.00 8.04 2.15
CA HIS A 85 -8.56 6.75 2.54
C HIS A 85 -9.06 5.97 1.31
N CYS A 86 -9.73 6.65 0.38
CA CYS A 86 -10.15 6.06 -0.88
C CYS A 86 -8.95 5.64 -1.75
N VAL A 87 -7.99 6.55 -1.94
CA VAL A 87 -6.81 6.32 -2.78
C VAL A 87 -5.97 5.18 -2.23
N GLU A 88 -5.70 5.13 -0.92
CA GLU A 88 -4.99 4.02 -0.27
C GLU A 88 -5.67 2.68 -0.60
N ARG A 89 -6.99 2.59 -0.36
CA ARG A 89 -7.78 1.38 -0.61
C ARG A 89 -7.73 0.96 -2.08
N LEU A 90 -7.83 1.91 -3.00
CA LEU A 90 -7.79 1.64 -4.45
C LEU A 90 -6.40 1.19 -4.90
N VAL A 91 -5.33 1.84 -4.42
CA VAL A 91 -3.94 1.43 -4.68
C VAL A 91 -3.72 -0.01 -4.22
N HIS A 92 -4.11 -0.31 -2.99
CA HIS A 92 -4.12 -1.63 -2.39
C HIS A 92 -4.84 -2.69 -3.22
N LEU A 93 -6.08 -2.41 -3.63
CA LEU A 93 -6.88 -3.32 -4.46
C LEU A 93 -6.25 -3.51 -5.84
N LYS A 94 -5.63 -2.48 -6.39
CA LYS A 94 -5.03 -2.51 -7.71
C LYS A 94 -3.68 -3.21 -7.72
N LEU A 95 -2.89 -3.09 -6.65
CA LEU A 95 -1.72 -3.95 -6.42
C LEU A 95 -2.15 -5.42 -6.44
N MET A 96 -3.20 -5.75 -5.69
CA MET A 96 -3.72 -7.12 -5.67
C MET A 96 -4.25 -7.57 -7.04
N ALA A 97 -4.99 -6.72 -7.74
CA ALA A 97 -5.51 -7.04 -9.07
C ALA A 97 -4.40 -7.25 -10.12
N ARG A 98 -3.23 -6.64 -9.92
CA ARG A 98 -2.01 -6.84 -10.74
C ARG A 98 -1.22 -8.09 -10.34
N GLY A 99 -1.64 -8.83 -9.32
CA GLY A 99 -0.97 -10.05 -8.87
C GLY A 99 0.11 -9.83 -7.82
N TYR A 100 0.24 -8.62 -7.25
CA TYR A 100 1.11 -8.39 -6.10
C TYR A 100 0.43 -8.89 -4.82
N GLU A 101 1.06 -9.85 -4.17
CA GLU A 101 0.50 -10.52 -3.00
C GLU A 101 0.48 -9.58 -1.80
N ARG A 102 -0.68 -9.50 -1.13
CA ARG A 102 -0.80 -8.86 0.19
C ARG A 102 -0.43 -9.88 1.26
N VAL A 103 0.59 -9.57 2.05
CA VAL A 103 1.03 -10.41 3.16
C VAL A 103 0.13 -10.15 4.36
N ILE A 104 -0.67 -11.15 4.76
CA ILE A 104 -1.59 -11.05 5.91
C ILE A 104 -1.17 -12.08 6.96
N GLU A 105 0.08 -11.97 7.39
CA GLU A 105 0.67 -12.83 8.40
C GLU A 105 0.75 -12.11 9.75
N MET A 106 0.90 -12.88 10.83
CA MET A 106 1.11 -12.32 12.15
C MET A 106 2.55 -11.83 12.24
N CYS A 107 2.75 -10.55 12.52
CA CYS A 107 4.09 -10.00 12.69
C CYS A 107 4.77 -10.62 13.91
N SER A 108 5.96 -11.18 13.72
CA SER A 108 6.77 -11.73 14.80
C SER A 108 7.23 -10.67 15.81
N ASN A 109 7.36 -9.40 15.38
CA ASN A 109 7.86 -8.32 16.22
C ASN A 109 6.77 -7.67 17.10
N CYS A 110 5.57 -7.45 16.56
CA CYS A 110 4.50 -6.74 17.27
C CYS A 110 3.24 -7.57 17.56
N GLY A 111 3.16 -8.81 17.06
CA GLY A 111 2.03 -9.71 17.25
C GLY A 111 0.74 -9.32 16.50
N LYS A 112 0.76 -8.25 15.69
CA LYS A 112 -0.39 -7.78 14.92
C LYS A 112 -0.35 -8.30 13.49
N LYS A 113 -1.53 -8.41 12.86
CA LYS A 113 -1.65 -8.67 11.42
C LYS A 113 -1.58 -7.37 10.66
N HIS A 114 -0.45 -7.09 10.01
CA HIS A 114 -0.35 -5.94 9.12
C HIS A 114 -1.06 -6.25 7.82
N GLN A 115 -2.08 -5.46 7.47
CA GLN A 115 -2.83 -5.67 6.22
C GLN A 115 -2.27 -4.86 5.06
N GLU A 116 -1.27 -4.03 5.30
CA GLU A 116 -0.79 -3.00 4.38
C GLU A 116 0.54 -3.38 3.74
N ILE A 117 1.01 -4.62 3.94
CA ILE A 117 2.28 -5.13 3.44
C ILE A 117 2.06 -5.92 2.15
N PHE A 118 2.89 -5.68 1.15
CA PHE A 118 2.85 -6.32 -0.16
C PHE A 118 4.22 -6.87 -0.57
N ARG A 119 4.22 -8.03 -1.24
CA ARG A 119 5.40 -8.59 -1.92
C ARG A 119 5.53 -7.98 -3.30
N LEU A 120 6.66 -7.33 -3.58
CA LEU A 120 6.96 -6.67 -4.84
C LEU A 120 8.26 -7.23 -5.47
N PRO A 121 8.44 -7.09 -6.79
CA PRO A 121 9.49 -7.82 -7.52
C PRO A 121 10.88 -7.19 -7.44
N SER A 122 11.01 -5.94 -6.99
CA SER A 122 12.28 -5.22 -6.99
C SER A 122 12.42 -4.28 -5.78
N PRO A 123 13.66 -3.92 -5.39
CA PRO A 123 13.90 -2.90 -4.38
C PRO A 123 13.45 -1.50 -4.85
N ASP A 124 13.38 -1.28 -6.16
CA ASP A 124 12.94 -0.03 -6.79
C ASP A 124 11.43 -0.01 -7.07
N ALA A 125 10.66 -0.91 -6.47
CA ALA A 125 9.22 -1.01 -6.68
C ALA A 125 8.46 0.24 -6.22
N TRP A 126 9.07 1.07 -5.36
CA TRP A 126 8.57 2.41 -5.09
C TRP A 126 8.42 3.24 -6.36
N GLU A 127 9.52 3.45 -7.10
CA GLU A 127 9.54 4.28 -8.31
C GLU A 127 8.85 3.60 -9.49
N THR A 128 8.94 2.27 -9.59
CA THR A 128 8.46 1.54 -10.78
C THR A 128 7.03 1.04 -10.66
N VAL A 129 6.48 0.89 -9.44
CA VAL A 129 5.16 0.31 -9.21
C VAL A 129 4.27 1.20 -8.33
N ILE A 130 4.68 1.48 -7.09
CA ILE A 130 3.82 2.10 -6.07
C ILE A 130 3.52 3.56 -6.42
N LYS A 131 4.54 4.40 -6.61
CA LYS A 131 4.38 5.84 -6.87
C LYS A 131 3.59 6.11 -8.16
N PRO A 132 3.90 5.47 -9.32
CA PRO A 132 3.06 5.62 -10.51
C PRO A 132 1.60 5.20 -10.28
N LEU A 133 1.38 4.15 -9.48
CA LEU A 133 0.04 3.67 -9.17
C LEU A 133 -0.75 4.63 -8.29
N ILE A 134 -0.11 5.30 -7.32
CA ILE A 134 -0.73 6.35 -6.50
C ILE A 134 -1.21 7.49 -7.40
N HIS A 135 -0.34 8.01 -8.28
CA HIS A 135 -0.72 9.09 -9.21
C HIS A 135 -1.86 8.66 -10.16
N GLU A 136 -1.79 7.44 -10.71
CA GLU A 136 -2.84 6.92 -11.60
C GLU A 136 -4.20 6.80 -10.90
N VAL A 137 -4.21 6.37 -9.63
CA VAL A 137 -5.43 6.26 -8.84
C VAL A 137 -5.94 7.64 -8.44
N ASN A 138 -5.08 8.51 -7.91
CA ASN A 138 -5.47 9.86 -7.47
C ASN A 138 -6.11 10.66 -8.62
N GLY A 139 -5.47 10.69 -9.80
CA GLY A 139 -6.00 11.39 -10.97
C GLY A 139 -7.27 10.77 -11.58
N ARG A 140 -7.71 9.59 -11.13
CA ARG A 140 -9.04 9.04 -11.46
C ARG A 140 -10.10 9.39 -10.42
N VAL A 141 -9.69 9.61 -9.17
CA VAL A 141 -10.61 9.99 -8.07
C VAL A 141 -10.93 11.48 -8.14
N GLU A 142 -9.99 12.31 -8.59
CA GLU A 142 -10.18 13.78 -8.74
C GLU A 142 -10.98 14.18 -9.99
N ARG A 143 -11.35 13.23 -10.87
CA ARG A 143 -12.14 13.48 -12.09
C ARG A 143 -13.60 13.15 -11.87
#